data_AF-A0A6V7M4N7-F1
#
_entry.id   AF-A0A6V7M4N7-F1
#
_cell.length_a   1.000
_cell.length_b   1.000
_cell.length_c   1.000
_cell.angle_alpha   90.00
_cell.angle_beta   90.00
_cell.angle_gamma   90.00
#
_symmetry.space_group_name_H-M   'P 1'
#
loop_
_entity.id
_entity.type
_entity.pdbx_description
1 polymer ?
#
loop_
_entity_poly.entity_id
_entity_poly.type
_entity_poly.pdbx_seq_one_letter_code
_entity_poly.pdbx_strand_id
1 'polypeptide(L)'
;YRETAFAYAISAAGVAHSVARACSMGRLISCGCDPSSYKGRTPAKARGTHWKWGGCSHNLEYGMEFSRQFLDSREKAGDIQSTVNLHNNQAGRL
;
A
#
# COMPACT_ATOMS: atom_id res chain seq x y z
N TYR A 1 10.63 0.54 21.87
CA TYR A 1 11.27 -0.80 21.93
C TYR A 1 11.40 -1.38 20.53
N ARG A 2 12.19 -2.44 20.31
CA ARG A 2 12.34 -3.01 18.96
C ARG A 2 11.09 -3.75 18.52
N GLU A 3 10.45 -4.41 19.46
CA GLU A 3 9.22 -5.17 19.32
C GLU A 3 8.05 -4.25 18.97
N THR A 4 7.99 -3.06 19.59
CA THR A 4 6.98 -2.05 19.25
C THR A 4 7.21 -1.52 17.84
N ALA A 5 8.45 -1.30 17.42
CA ALA A 5 8.73 -0.87 16.05
C ALA A 5 8.23 -1.89 15.02
N PHE A 6 8.49 -3.18 15.26
CA PHE A 6 7.97 -4.25 14.42
C PHE A 6 6.44 -4.28 14.40
N ALA A 7 5.78 -4.14 15.57
CA ALA A 7 4.32 -4.14 15.66
C ALA A 7 3.67 -3.01 14.85
N TYR A 8 4.22 -1.80 14.90
CA TYR A 8 3.76 -0.66 14.10
C TYR A 8 3.95 -0.92 12.60
N ALA A 9 5.14 -1.40 12.20
CA ALA A 9 5.44 -1.72 10.82
C ALA A 9 4.51 -2.81 10.25
N ILE A 10 4.39 -3.96 10.90
CA ILE A 10 3.56 -5.07 10.39
C ILE A 10 2.07 -4.71 10.36
N SER A 11 1.60 -3.91 11.31
CA SER A 11 0.22 -3.41 11.31
C SER A 11 -0.03 -2.47 10.14
N ALA A 12 0.89 -1.54 9.87
CA ALA A 12 0.80 -0.63 8.73
C ALA A 12 0.85 -1.35 7.38
N ALA A 13 1.71 -2.37 7.26
CA ALA A 13 1.79 -3.26 6.12
C ALA A 13 0.46 -4.02 5.92
N GLY A 14 -0.08 -4.59 6.99
CA GLY A 14 -1.30 -5.38 6.98
C GLY A 14 -2.52 -4.56 6.55
N VAL A 15 -2.65 -3.33 7.04
CA VAL A 15 -3.72 -2.39 6.60
C VAL A 15 -3.57 -2.06 5.12
N ALA A 16 -2.36 -1.69 4.68
CA ALA A 16 -2.11 -1.33 3.28
C ALA A 16 -2.44 -2.48 2.33
N HIS A 17 -1.96 -3.69 2.65
CA HIS A 17 -2.21 -4.88 1.84
C HIS A 17 -3.69 -5.27 1.80
N SER A 18 -4.36 -5.27 2.97
CA SER A 18 -5.76 -5.69 3.08
C SER A 18 -6.70 -4.76 2.31
N VAL A 19 -6.46 -3.45 2.38
CA VAL A 19 -7.24 -2.46 1.64
C VAL A 19 -6.96 -2.54 0.15
N ALA A 20 -5.70 -2.63 -0.27
CA ALA A 20 -5.33 -2.79 -1.68
C ALA A 20 -5.97 -4.04 -2.32
N ARG A 21 -6.04 -5.15 -1.57
CA ARG A 21 -6.72 -6.38 -1.96
C ARG A 21 -8.24 -6.21 -2.01
N ALA A 22 -8.83 -5.49 -1.06
CA ALA A 22 -10.26 -5.21 -1.08
C ALA A 22 -10.67 -4.35 -2.29
N CYS A 23 -9.82 -3.40 -2.69
CA CYS A 23 -10.00 -2.59 -3.90
C CYS A 23 -10.04 -3.46 -5.16
N SER A 24 -9.07 -4.37 -5.34
CA SER A 24 -9.06 -5.26 -6.52
C SER A 24 -10.19 -6.28 -6.54
N MET A 25 -10.75 -6.61 -5.37
CA MET A 25 -11.93 -7.47 -5.26
C MET A 25 -13.24 -6.73 -5.53
N GLY A 26 -13.20 -5.41 -5.73
CA GLY A 26 -14.40 -4.57 -5.88
C GLY A 26 -15.26 -4.50 -4.62
N ARG A 27 -14.67 -4.75 -3.43
CA ARG A 27 -15.39 -4.69 -2.14
C ARG A 27 -15.53 -3.27 -1.61
N LEU A 28 -14.75 -2.33 -2.15
CA LEU A 28 -14.74 -0.92 -1.76
C LEU A 28 -15.18 -0.09 -2.96
N ILE A 29 -16.12 0.83 -2.74
CA ILE A 29 -16.65 1.69 -3.80
C ILE A 29 -15.67 2.84 -4.13
N SER A 30 -14.83 3.21 -3.17
CA SER A 30 -13.91 4.35 -3.27
C SER A 30 -12.64 4.06 -4.08
N CYS A 31 -12.36 2.80 -4.42
CA CYS A 31 -11.18 2.38 -5.16
C CYS A 31 -11.47 1.21 -6.09
N GLY A 32 -10.57 0.95 -7.03
CA GLY A 32 -10.63 -0.21 -7.93
C GLY A 32 -9.26 -0.83 -8.13
N CYS A 33 -9.09 -1.53 -9.25
CA CYS A 33 -7.81 -2.11 -9.67
C CYS A 33 -6.71 -1.03 -9.78
N ASP A 34 -5.45 -1.45 -9.62
CA ASP A 34 -4.31 -0.55 -9.82
C ASP A 34 -4.31 0.07 -11.24
N PRO A 35 -4.32 1.41 -11.36
CA PRO A 35 -4.32 2.09 -12.65
C PRO A 35 -2.99 1.94 -13.41
N SER A 36 -1.88 1.63 -12.73
CA SER A 36 -0.57 1.49 -13.36
C SER A 36 -0.50 0.27 -14.29
N SER A 37 -1.26 -0.77 -13.96
CA SER A 37 -1.40 -1.99 -14.76
C SER A 37 -2.11 -1.75 -16.10
N TYR A 38 -2.90 -0.67 -16.24
CA TYR A 38 -3.63 -0.31 -17.48
C TYR A 38 -2.94 0.78 -18.30
N LYS A 39 -2.00 1.54 -17.70
CA LYS A 39 -1.22 2.56 -18.40
C LYS A 39 -0.16 1.91 -19.30
N GLY A 40 -0.60 1.34 -20.42
CA GLY A 40 0.13 1.39 -21.69
C GLY A 40 1.61 0.98 -21.71
N ARG A 41 2.14 0.28 -20.69
CA ARG A 41 3.35 -0.51 -20.81
C ARG A 41 2.99 -1.74 -21.63
N THR A 42 2.62 -1.50 -22.88
CA THR A 42 2.96 -2.44 -23.94
C THR A 42 4.41 -2.84 -23.65
N PRO A 43 4.72 -4.12 -23.45
CA PRO A 43 6.10 -4.56 -23.54
C PRO A 43 6.55 -4.04 -24.90
N ALA A 44 7.37 -3.00 -24.90
CA ALA A 44 7.65 -2.21 -26.07
C ALA A 44 8.31 -3.13 -27.09
N LYS A 45 7.52 -3.76 -27.96
CA LYS A 45 7.96 -4.64 -29.05
C LYS A 45 9.18 -5.50 -28.67
N ALA A 46 9.20 -6.09 -27.46
CA ALA A 46 10.25 -7.02 -27.10
C ALA A 46 9.99 -8.29 -27.92
N ARG A 47 10.65 -8.38 -29.08
CA ARG A 47 10.58 -9.53 -29.98
C ARG A 47 10.79 -10.79 -29.14
N GLY A 48 9.75 -11.62 -28.99
CA GLY A 48 9.77 -12.86 -28.21
C GLY A 48 9.01 -12.86 -26.88
N THR A 49 8.30 -11.80 -26.50
CA THR A 49 7.49 -11.82 -25.26
C THR A 49 6.07 -12.36 -25.53
N HIS A 50 5.77 -13.57 -25.01
CA HIS A 50 4.48 -14.27 -25.20
C HIS A 50 3.44 -14.00 -24.09
N TRP A 51 3.69 -13.07 -23.17
CA TRP A 51 2.78 -12.74 -22.07
C TRP A 51 2.31 -11.29 -22.14
N LYS A 52 1.12 -11.03 -21.61
CA LYS A 52 0.50 -9.70 -21.55
C LYS A 52 0.10 -9.40 -20.11
N TRP A 53 0.27 -8.16 -19.66
CA TRP A 53 -0.39 -7.68 -18.45
C TRP A 53 -1.90 -7.77 -18.63
N GLY A 54 -2.60 -8.21 -17.59
CA GLY A 54 -4.05 -8.37 -17.61
C GLY A 54 -4.60 -8.68 -16.22
N GLY A 55 -5.92 -8.72 -16.10
CA GLY A 55 -6.61 -8.92 -14.83
C GLY A 55 -6.76 -7.62 -14.03
N CYS A 56 -6.86 -7.76 -12.71
CA CYS A 56 -7.05 -6.67 -11.76
C CYS A 56 -5.98 -6.76 -10.67
N SER A 57 -4.92 -5.98 -10.82
CA SER A 57 -3.86 -5.89 -9.82
C SER A 57 -4.34 -5.14 -8.57
N HIS A 58 -3.78 -5.49 -7.40
CA HIS A 58 -4.03 -4.79 -6.14
C HIS A 58 -3.61 -3.32 -6.25
N ASN A 59 -4.49 -2.40 -5.81
CA ASN A 59 -4.19 -0.97 -5.80
C ASN A 59 -3.39 -0.60 -4.53
N LEU A 60 -2.09 -0.87 -4.57
CA LEU A 60 -1.19 -0.69 -3.43
C LEU A 60 -1.04 0.79 -3.06
N GLU A 61 -1.06 1.69 -4.04
CA GLU A 61 -1.00 3.14 -3.81
C GLU A 61 -2.14 3.59 -2.90
N TYR A 62 -3.37 3.21 -3.25
CA TYR A 62 -4.54 3.51 -2.43
C TYR A 62 -4.45 2.87 -1.04
N GLY A 63 -3.95 1.62 -0.96
CA GLY A 63 -3.75 0.93 0.31
C GLY A 63 -2.75 1.65 1.23
N MET A 64 -1.61 2.08 0.69
CA MET A 64 -0.59 2.83 1.43
C MET A 64 -1.12 4.18 1.90
N GLU A 65 -1.84 4.91 1.05
CA GLU A 65 -2.45 6.19 1.40
C GLU A 65 -3.47 6.02 2.53
N PHE A 66 -4.35 5.01 2.43
CA PHE A 66 -5.31 4.71 3.47
C PHE A 66 -4.62 4.32 4.79
N SER A 67 -3.59 3.46 4.74
CA SER A 67 -2.81 3.05 5.93
C SER A 67 -2.18 4.25 6.62
N ARG A 68 -1.63 5.19 5.84
CA ARG A 68 -1.12 6.48 6.33
C ARG A 68 -2.20 7.29 7.01
N GLN A 69 -3.31 7.57 6.31
CA GLN A 69 -4.38 8.40 6.86
C GLN A 69 -5.01 7.79 8.12
N PHE A 70 -5.13 6.46 8.17
CA PHE A 70 -5.74 5.76 9.30
C PHE A 70 -4.82 5.66 10.52
N LEU A 71 -3.61 5.12 10.36
CA LEU A 71 -2.71 4.84 11.49
C LEU A 71 -1.96 6.07 11.98
N ASP A 72 -1.53 6.96 11.08
CA ASP A 72 -0.76 8.14 11.47
C ASP A 72 -1.65 9.21 12.12
N SER A 73 -2.98 9.12 11.97
CA SER A 73 -3.93 10.02 12.62
C SER A 73 -3.84 9.99 14.15
N ARG A 74 -3.28 8.93 14.75
CA ARG A 74 -3.08 8.80 16.20
C ARG A 74 -1.81 9.49 16.68
N GLU A 75 -0.84 9.69 15.80
CA GLU A 75 0.50 10.21 16.11
C GLU A 75 0.54 11.75 15.96
N LYS A 76 -0.21 12.47 16.82
CA LYS A 76 -0.34 13.94 16.77
C LYS A 76 0.55 14.72 17.75
N ALA A 77 1.16 14.02 18.70
CA ALA A 77 1.86 14.66 19.81
C ALA A 77 3.15 15.38 19.41
N GLY A 78 3.75 15.01 18.27
CA GLY A 78 4.99 15.63 17.78
C GLY A 78 6.22 15.35 18.65
N ASP A 79 6.10 14.42 19.61
CA ASP A 79 7.20 13.98 20.45
C ASP A 79 8.07 12.95 19.73
N ILE A 80 9.18 12.56 20.38
CA ILE A 80 10.13 11.60 19.83
C ILE A 80 9.44 10.24 19.59
N GLN A 81 8.52 9.82 20.48
CA GLN A 81 7.80 8.57 20.30
C GLN A 81 6.88 8.63 19.08
N SER A 82 6.11 9.71 18.92
CA SER A 82 5.26 9.94 17.74
C SER A 82 6.08 9.92 16.44
N THR A 83 7.27 10.53 16.44
CA THR A 83 8.16 10.53 15.27
C THR A 83 8.67 9.12 14.94
N VAL A 84 9.05 8.35 15.95
CA VAL A 84 9.50 6.95 15.80
C VAL A 84 8.34 6.07 15.30
N ASN A 85 7.13 6.24 15.84
CA ASN A 85 5.95 5.50 15.41
C ASN A 85 5.58 5.79 13.96
N LEU A 86 5.59 7.07 13.54
CA LEU A 86 5.40 7.48 12.15
C LEU A 86 6.43 6.83 11.22
N HIS A 87 7.70 6.84 11.63
CA HIS A 87 8.77 6.17 10.88
C HIS A 87 8.53 4.66 10.75
N ASN A 88 8.17 3.98 11.83
CA ASN A 88 7.93 2.54 11.83
C ASN A 88 6.72 2.17 10.97
N ASN A 89 5.64 2.95 11.04
CA ASN A 89 4.47 2.76 10.19
C ASN A 89 4.83 2.94 8.71
N GLN A 90 5.64 3.97 8.40
CA GLN A 90 6.12 4.21 7.05
C GLN A 90 7.02 3.06 6.56
N ALA A 91 7.92 2.56 7.40
CA ALA A 91 8.79 1.43 7.08
C ALA A 91 8.01 0.14 6.79
N GLY A 92 6.84 -0.03 7.41
CA GLY A 92 6.00 -1.22 7.17
C GLY A 92 5.15 -1.14 5.89
N ARG A 93 4.69 0.05 5.50
CA ARG A 93 3.79 0.20 4.34
C ARG A 93 4.51 0.32 2.99
N LEU A 94 5.81 0.65 3.00
CA LEU A 94 6.70 0.69 1.81
C LEU A 94 7.19 -0.71 1.45
#